data_AF-X1NNJ2-F1
#
_entry.id   AF-X1NNJ2-F1
#
_cell.length_a   1.000
_cell.length_b   1.000
_cell.length_c   1.000
_cell.angle_alpha   90.00
_cell.angle_beta   90.00
_cell.angle_gamma   90.00
#
_symmetry.space_group_name_H-M   'P 1'
#
loop_
_entity.id
_entity.type
_entity.pdbx_description
1 polymer ?
#
loop_
_entity_poly.entity_id
_entity_poly.type
_entity_poly.pdbx_seq_one_letter_code
_entity_poly.pdbx_strand_id
1 'polypeptide(L)'
;EARNAAIKTWNTYDVDLVNPAIHYNNVWNNEFGINNQVAGINLDATLNWWGTVDPSQVYAMVAGPVEVFPWLDALCPGGEPVAATSENVSDSGIVDAKDNAGTTVDYNCKDGKSTTVTIVKYPGVPENTGTPTFSSAGLYVDVYVPDPTALENITIMVYYEDADISDLGLVESELRIYYWDNLALAWLPCSDSGVNTVNNYIWATLTEDTKPPLSYLLGGPFGGGSPGITLSPDEGFATTISGTGFNPSDNITIKWENTAVTTVPKTVTVDNAGEFAAVITAPTTVHGTYEIS
;
A
#
# COMPACT_ATOMS: atom_id res chain seq x y z
N GLU A 1 -14.14 30.40 9.23
CA GLU A 1 -14.61 30.45 7.83
C GLU A 1 -13.55 29.81 6.96
N ALA A 2 -13.86 28.69 6.28
CA ALA A 2 -12.95 28.09 5.32
C ALA A 2 -12.81 29.03 4.13
N ARG A 3 -11.58 29.41 3.80
CA ARG A 3 -11.28 30.23 2.61
C ARG A 3 -10.95 29.29 1.47
N ASN A 4 -11.70 29.36 0.36
CA ASN A 4 -11.23 28.82 -0.91
C ASN A 4 -10.03 29.67 -1.32
N ALA A 5 -8.83 29.09 -1.26
CA ALA A 5 -7.61 29.83 -1.46
C ALA A 5 -6.79 29.18 -2.57
N ALA A 6 -6.89 29.72 -3.79
CA ALA A 6 -5.83 29.55 -4.78
C ALA A 6 -4.68 30.51 -4.39
N ILE A 7 -3.73 30.03 -3.60
CA ILE A 7 -2.60 30.86 -3.16
C ILE A 7 -1.48 30.76 -4.19
N LYS A 8 -1.48 31.70 -5.13
CA LYS A 8 -0.35 31.94 -6.03
C LYS A 8 0.56 32.97 -5.35
N THR A 9 1.59 32.51 -4.63
CA THR A 9 2.62 33.43 -4.12
C THR A 9 3.42 33.95 -5.32
N TRP A 10 3.14 35.20 -5.71
CA TRP A 10 3.96 35.90 -6.68
C TRP A 10 5.25 36.33 -6.01
N ASN A 11 6.34 36.17 -6.74
CA ASN A 11 7.67 36.65 -6.39
C ASN A 11 7.62 38.18 -6.24
N THR A 12 7.26 38.68 -5.07
CA THR A 12 7.50 40.06 -4.68
C THR A 12 8.85 40.07 -3.99
N TYR A 13 9.85 40.60 -4.69
CA TYR A 13 11.04 41.17 -4.08
C TYR A 13 10.66 41.88 -2.77
N ASP A 14 11.42 41.61 -1.70
CA ASP A 14 11.29 42.19 -0.35
C ASP A 14 10.07 41.76 0.50
N VAL A 15 10.23 40.65 1.21
CA VAL A 15 10.19 40.62 2.70
C VAL A 15 10.90 39.36 3.16
N ASP A 16 11.63 39.43 4.29
CA ASP A 16 12.19 38.27 5.00
C ASP A 16 11.06 37.26 5.35
N LEU A 17 10.70 36.39 4.41
CA LEU A 17 9.78 35.28 4.65
C LEU A 17 10.55 34.18 5.38
N VAL A 18 10.69 34.36 6.69
CA VAL A 18 11.18 33.30 7.59
C VAL A 18 9.99 32.39 7.89
N ASN A 19 10.04 31.15 7.41
CA ASN A 19 9.02 30.11 7.62
C ASN A 19 7.60 30.50 7.14
N PRO A 20 7.39 30.72 5.83
CA PRO A 20 6.05 30.97 5.32
C PRO A 20 5.15 29.76 5.56
N ALA A 21 3.90 30.00 6.00
CA ALA A 21 2.95 28.95 6.32
C ALA A 21 1.52 29.26 5.82
N ILE A 22 0.82 28.22 5.35
CA ILE A 22 -0.58 28.25 4.91
C ILE A 22 -1.29 27.00 5.46
N HIS A 23 -2.14 27.17 6.47
CA HIS A 23 -2.85 26.06 7.12
C HIS A 23 -4.37 26.21 7.02
N TYR A 24 -5.09 25.10 7.08
CA TYR A 24 -6.56 25.04 7.10
C TYR A 24 -7.22 25.74 5.90
N ASN A 25 -6.65 25.55 4.70
CA ASN A 25 -7.20 26.00 3.43
C ASN A 25 -7.78 24.82 2.65
N ASN A 26 -8.88 25.06 1.94
CA ASN A 26 -9.42 24.10 0.99
C ASN A 26 -8.74 24.30 -0.37
N VAL A 27 -7.79 23.43 -0.68
CA VAL A 27 -7.03 23.42 -1.94
C VAL A 27 -7.73 22.55 -3.00
N TRP A 28 -8.61 21.63 -2.56
CA TRP A 28 -9.40 20.79 -3.46
C TRP A 28 -10.36 21.58 -4.37
N ASN A 29 -10.52 21.10 -5.61
CA ASN A 29 -11.43 21.65 -6.62
C ASN A 29 -11.15 23.14 -6.95
N ASN A 30 -9.88 23.55 -6.87
CA ASN A 30 -9.42 24.85 -7.35
C ASN A 30 -8.71 24.71 -8.70
N GLU A 31 -8.70 25.80 -9.49
CA GLU A 31 -7.97 25.87 -10.77
C GLU A 31 -6.45 25.74 -10.59
N PHE A 32 -5.94 26.08 -9.40
CA PHE A 32 -4.52 26.06 -9.06
C PHE A 32 -4.33 25.46 -7.67
N GLY A 33 -3.30 24.62 -7.54
CA GLY A 33 -2.79 24.19 -6.24
C GLY A 33 -1.79 25.18 -5.65
N ILE A 34 -0.78 24.70 -4.94
CA ILE A 34 0.23 25.53 -4.27
C ILE A 34 1.53 25.53 -5.05
N ASN A 35 2.05 26.72 -5.37
CA ASN A 35 3.30 26.87 -6.11
C ASN A 35 4.25 27.79 -5.35
N ASN A 36 5.30 27.21 -4.77
CA ASN A 36 6.40 27.94 -4.16
C ASN A 36 7.56 28.09 -5.15
N GLN A 37 7.72 29.29 -5.69
CA GLN A 37 8.83 29.61 -6.61
C GLN A 37 10.06 30.18 -5.91
N VAL A 38 10.05 30.25 -4.57
CA VAL A 38 11.16 30.81 -3.80
C VAL A 38 12.18 29.72 -3.52
N ALA A 39 13.33 29.82 -4.18
CA ALA A 39 14.42 28.85 -4.00
C ALA A 39 14.97 28.92 -2.57
N GLY A 40 15.16 27.75 -1.95
CA GLY A 40 15.79 27.62 -0.63
C GLY A 40 14.89 27.93 0.57
N ILE A 41 13.60 28.25 0.35
CA ILE A 41 12.63 28.44 1.43
C ILE A 41 11.55 27.40 1.29
N ASN A 42 11.34 26.57 2.31
CA ASN A 42 10.22 25.63 2.34
C ASN A 42 8.94 26.37 2.76
N LEU A 43 7.85 26.13 2.03
CA LEU A 43 6.52 26.62 2.40
C LEU A 43 5.81 25.56 3.21
N ASP A 44 5.49 25.87 4.47
CA ASP A 44 4.68 25.01 5.33
C ASP A 44 3.22 25.08 4.87
N ALA A 45 2.78 24.07 4.13
CA ALA A 45 1.40 23.89 3.69
C ALA A 45 0.73 22.69 4.38
N THR A 46 1.11 22.44 5.64
CA THR A 46 0.48 21.41 6.46
C THR A 46 -0.97 21.76 6.81
N LEU A 47 -1.73 20.78 7.25
CA LEU A 47 -3.10 20.92 7.76
C LEU A 47 -4.06 21.57 6.76
N ASN A 48 -3.86 21.34 5.45
CA ASN A 48 -4.78 21.75 4.39
C ASN A 48 -5.65 20.58 3.90
N TRP A 49 -6.77 20.91 3.26
CA TRP A 49 -7.64 19.93 2.59
C TRP A 49 -7.29 19.85 1.11
N TRP A 50 -6.72 18.72 0.71
CA TRP A 50 -6.38 18.44 -0.70
C TRP A 50 -7.46 17.61 -1.40
N GLY A 51 -8.49 17.15 -0.67
CA GLY A 51 -9.59 16.35 -1.20
C GLY A 51 -9.24 14.91 -1.52
N THR A 52 -8.04 14.48 -1.12
CA THR A 52 -7.52 13.13 -1.28
C THR A 52 -6.47 12.87 -0.20
N VAL A 53 -6.30 11.60 0.13
CA VAL A 53 -5.23 11.11 1.01
C VAL A 53 -4.14 10.36 0.25
N ASP A 54 -4.24 10.31 -1.08
CA ASP A 54 -3.21 9.77 -1.98
C ASP A 54 -2.07 10.80 -2.15
N PRO A 55 -0.84 10.49 -1.69
CA PRO A 55 0.29 11.40 -1.82
C PRO A 55 0.61 11.84 -3.24
N SER A 56 0.48 10.96 -4.22
CA SER A 56 0.79 11.32 -5.61
C SER A 56 -0.15 12.41 -6.12
N GLN A 57 -1.42 12.35 -5.73
CA GLN A 57 -2.42 13.34 -6.11
C GLN A 57 -2.18 14.67 -5.39
N VAL A 58 -1.77 14.63 -4.11
CA VAL A 58 -1.40 15.85 -3.38
C VAL A 58 -0.16 16.50 -4.00
N TYR A 59 0.92 15.74 -4.24
CA TYR A 59 2.14 16.27 -4.84
C TYR A 59 1.92 16.76 -6.29
N ALA A 60 0.95 16.22 -7.02
CA ALA A 60 0.56 16.76 -8.34
C ALA A 60 -0.07 18.16 -8.27
N MET A 61 -0.61 18.56 -7.12
CA MET A 61 -1.15 19.91 -6.87
C MET A 61 -0.09 20.87 -6.33
N VAL A 62 1.16 20.43 -6.21
CA VAL A 62 2.24 21.18 -5.59
C VAL A 62 3.39 21.40 -6.56
N ALA A 63 3.98 22.59 -6.52
CA ALA A 63 5.20 22.90 -7.26
C ALA A 63 6.21 23.62 -6.37
N GLY A 64 7.46 23.18 -6.41
CA GLY A 64 8.55 23.74 -5.61
C GLY A 64 8.63 23.18 -4.18
N PRO A 65 9.50 23.75 -3.32
CA PRO A 65 9.71 23.28 -1.96
C PRO A 65 8.50 23.62 -1.07
N VAL A 66 7.62 22.64 -0.87
CA VAL A 66 6.40 22.79 -0.07
C VAL A 66 6.25 21.56 0.83
N GLU A 67 6.08 21.79 2.13
CA GLU A 67 5.77 20.76 3.12
C GLU A 67 4.26 20.60 3.19
N VAL A 68 3.74 19.44 2.80
CA VAL A 68 2.28 19.21 2.78
C VAL A 68 1.78 18.37 3.95
N PHE A 69 2.68 17.74 4.70
CA PHE A 69 2.35 16.78 5.74
C PHE A 69 2.53 17.29 7.17
N PRO A 70 1.58 17.01 8.07
CA PRO A 70 0.38 16.21 7.83
C PRO A 70 -0.70 17.04 7.12
N TRP A 71 -1.41 16.48 6.13
CA TRP A 71 -2.63 17.11 5.58
C TRP A 71 -3.89 16.51 6.21
N LEU A 72 -5.07 17.07 5.91
CA LEU A 72 -6.33 16.62 6.52
C LEU A 72 -7.01 15.52 5.69
N ASP A 73 -7.48 14.47 6.36
CA ASP A 73 -7.96 13.20 5.76
C ASP A 73 -9.41 13.17 5.28
N ALA A 74 -10.14 14.29 5.39
CA ALA A 74 -11.53 14.38 4.99
C ALA A 74 -11.81 15.62 4.13
N LEU A 75 -13.06 15.80 3.71
CA LEU A 75 -13.49 17.04 3.07
C LEU A 75 -13.64 18.16 4.10
N CYS A 76 -13.28 19.38 3.68
CA CYS A 76 -13.46 20.58 4.48
C CYS A 76 -14.93 20.73 4.97
N PRO A 77 -15.18 21.07 6.24
CA PRO A 77 -14.22 21.48 7.27
C PRO A 77 -13.82 20.36 8.28
N GLY A 78 -14.11 19.09 7.99
CA GLY A 78 -13.79 17.96 8.88
C GLY A 78 -12.39 17.37 8.63
N GLY A 79 -12.07 16.28 9.31
CA GLY A 79 -10.86 15.49 9.07
C GLY A 79 -9.77 15.71 10.10
N GLU A 80 -8.95 14.69 10.27
CA GLU A 80 -7.81 14.63 11.17
C GLU A 80 -6.50 14.69 10.36
N PRO A 81 -5.39 15.12 10.97
CA PRO A 81 -4.08 15.08 10.32
C PRO A 81 -3.70 13.65 9.94
N VAL A 82 -3.43 13.42 8.65
CA VAL A 82 -2.88 12.17 8.14
C VAL A 82 -1.50 11.97 8.74
N ALA A 83 -1.36 10.91 9.52
CA ALA A 83 -0.08 10.51 10.07
C ALA A 83 0.83 10.02 8.94
N ALA A 84 1.97 10.69 8.79
CA ALA A 84 2.94 10.41 7.74
C ALA A 84 4.36 10.71 8.23
N THR A 85 5.34 10.03 7.64
CA THR A 85 6.76 10.34 7.81
C THR A 85 7.35 10.65 6.44
N SER A 86 8.08 11.76 6.30
CA SER A 86 8.73 12.14 5.04
C SER A 86 10.16 12.57 5.30
N GLU A 87 11.11 11.92 4.63
CA GLU A 87 12.54 12.15 4.83
C GLU A 87 13.28 12.24 3.49
N ASN A 88 14.23 13.17 3.41
CA ASN A 88 15.20 13.20 2.32
C ASN A 88 16.28 12.17 2.60
N VAL A 89 16.47 11.25 1.66
CA VAL A 89 17.34 10.08 1.81
C VAL A 89 18.47 10.09 0.80
N SER A 90 19.63 9.60 1.21
CA SER A 90 20.81 9.33 0.39
C SER A 90 21.55 8.11 0.95
N ASP A 91 22.49 7.57 0.17
CA ASP A 91 23.26 6.36 0.51
C ASP A 91 22.33 5.19 0.86
N SER A 92 22.45 4.61 2.05
CA SER A 92 21.56 3.56 2.55
C SER A 92 21.11 3.89 3.97
N GLY A 93 19.92 3.42 4.35
CA GLY A 93 19.38 3.72 5.66
C GLY A 93 17.97 3.23 5.87
N ILE A 94 17.36 3.68 6.97
CA ILE A 94 16.00 3.33 7.36
C ILE A 94 15.22 4.62 7.60
N VAL A 95 14.04 4.71 7.00
CA VAL A 95 13.00 5.67 7.40
C VAL A 95 12.05 4.96 8.35
N ASP A 96 12.01 5.41 9.61
CA ASP A 96 11.16 4.82 10.65
C ASP A 96 9.84 5.60 10.77
N ALA A 97 8.75 4.97 10.34
CA ALA A 97 7.40 5.51 10.40
C ALA A 97 6.47 4.63 11.25
N LYS A 98 6.99 3.88 12.23
CA LYS A 98 6.16 2.98 13.07
C LYS A 98 5.04 3.72 13.78
N ASP A 99 5.36 4.84 14.41
CA ASP A 99 4.38 5.60 15.19
C ASP A 99 3.27 6.21 14.32
N ASN A 100 3.59 6.56 13.07
CA ASN A 100 2.66 7.25 12.17
C ASN A 100 1.91 6.30 11.23
N ALA A 101 2.57 5.25 10.75
CA ALA A 101 2.07 4.40 9.68
C ALA A 101 2.24 2.89 9.96
N GLY A 102 2.75 2.49 11.14
CA GLY A 102 3.05 1.10 11.45
C GLY A 102 4.05 0.48 10.46
N THR A 103 4.95 1.30 9.90
CA THR A 103 5.78 0.88 8.75
C THR A 103 7.21 1.39 8.92
N THR A 104 8.18 0.58 8.51
CA THR A 104 9.56 1.02 8.28
C THR A 104 9.96 0.75 6.85
N VAL A 105 10.85 1.57 6.32
CA VAL A 105 11.38 1.40 4.97
C VAL A 105 12.91 1.37 5.04
N ASP A 106 13.51 0.26 4.64
CA ASP A 106 14.94 0.13 4.41
C ASP A 106 15.20 0.49 2.94
N TYR A 107 16.11 1.42 2.67
CA TYR A 107 16.36 1.94 1.33
C TYR A 107 17.85 1.89 0.98
N ASN A 108 18.12 1.73 -0.31
CA ASN A 108 19.45 1.87 -0.89
C ASN A 108 19.38 2.78 -2.12
N CYS A 109 19.96 3.96 -2.02
CA CYS A 109 20.16 4.90 -3.11
C CYS A 109 21.40 4.52 -3.93
N LYS A 110 21.32 4.78 -5.25
CA LYS A 110 22.46 4.72 -6.16
C LYS A 110 23.51 5.76 -5.75
N ASP A 111 24.79 5.48 -6.02
CA ASP A 111 25.91 6.37 -5.65
C ASP A 111 25.69 7.82 -6.12
N GLY A 112 25.84 8.76 -5.18
CA GLY A 112 25.65 10.19 -5.42
C GLY A 112 24.21 10.63 -5.77
N LYS A 113 23.21 9.78 -5.55
CA LYS A 113 21.79 10.09 -5.74
C LYS A 113 21.08 10.28 -4.39
N SER A 114 20.02 11.08 -4.41
CA SER A 114 19.14 11.31 -3.27
C SER A 114 17.70 11.46 -3.76
N THR A 115 16.74 11.13 -2.90
CA THR A 115 15.31 11.31 -3.16
C THR A 115 14.58 11.56 -1.85
N THR A 116 13.26 11.70 -1.89
CA THR A 116 12.43 11.79 -0.69
C THR A 116 11.63 10.51 -0.56
N VAL A 117 11.54 9.94 0.64
CA VAL A 117 10.65 8.81 0.94
C VAL A 117 9.55 9.33 1.85
N THR A 118 8.31 9.25 1.39
CA THR A 118 7.10 9.58 2.16
C THR A 118 6.33 8.30 2.44
N ILE A 119 6.02 8.03 3.70
CA ILE A 119 5.26 6.85 4.15
C ILE A 119 3.95 7.31 4.78
N VAL A 120 2.84 6.76 4.31
CA VAL A 120 1.49 7.08 4.79
C VAL A 120 0.71 5.79 5.04
N LYS A 121 -0.16 5.79 6.06
CA LYS A 121 -1.14 4.74 6.28
C LYS A 121 -2.53 5.20 5.85
N TYR A 122 -3.25 4.36 5.13
CA TYR A 122 -4.65 4.57 4.84
C TYR A 122 -5.51 4.02 5.99
N PRO A 123 -6.64 4.68 6.33
CA PRO A 123 -7.57 4.19 7.35
C PRO A 123 -8.35 2.95 6.90
N GLY A 124 -8.28 2.60 5.61
CA GLY A 124 -8.94 1.44 5.01
C GLY A 124 -8.47 1.24 3.57
N VAL A 125 -9.25 0.50 2.79
CA VAL A 125 -8.96 0.30 1.36
C VAL A 125 -8.89 1.67 0.66
N PRO A 126 -7.78 2.00 -0.05
CA PRO A 126 -7.67 3.28 -0.75
C PRO A 126 -8.78 3.45 -1.80
N GLU A 127 -9.42 4.62 -1.84
CA GLU A 127 -10.61 4.88 -2.67
C GLU A 127 -10.37 4.72 -4.18
N ASN A 128 -9.12 4.89 -4.62
CA ASN A 128 -8.68 4.75 -6.00
C ASN A 128 -8.37 3.29 -6.40
N THR A 129 -8.66 2.31 -5.54
CA THR A 129 -8.42 0.88 -5.77
C THR A 129 -9.72 0.08 -5.79
N GLY A 130 -9.65 -1.15 -6.31
CA GLY A 130 -10.74 -2.11 -6.22
C GLY A 130 -10.73 -2.87 -4.89
N THR A 131 -11.78 -3.65 -4.65
CA THR A 131 -11.87 -4.52 -3.47
C THR A 131 -10.76 -5.58 -3.52
N PRO A 132 -10.04 -5.81 -2.40
CA PRO A 132 -9.12 -6.94 -2.26
C PRO A 132 -9.80 -8.26 -2.57
N THR A 133 -9.16 -9.08 -3.41
CA THR A 133 -9.56 -10.48 -3.64
C THR A 133 -8.82 -11.46 -2.72
N PHE A 134 -7.72 -11.02 -2.11
CA PHE A 134 -7.03 -11.71 -1.02
C PHE A 134 -7.75 -11.45 0.32
N SER A 135 -7.46 -12.27 1.32
CA SER A 135 -7.99 -12.13 2.67
C SER A 135 -7.24 -11.01 3.40
N SER A 136 -7.83 -9.82 3.46
CA SER A 136 -7.17 -8.61 3.95
C SER A 136 -6.93 -8.60 5.46
N ALA A 137 -5.74 -8.14 5.86
CA ALA A 137 -5.38 -7.84 7.25
C ALA A 137 -5.76 -6.40 7.67
N GLY A 138 -6.39 -5.61 6.79
CA GLY A 138 -6.70 -4.20 7.06
C GLY A 138 -5.47 -3.27 7.05
N LEU A 139 -4.32 -3.77 6.59
CA LEU A 139 -3.07 -3.03 6.53
C LEU A 139 -2.94 -2.38 5.16
N TYR A 140 -3.07 -1.06 5.06
CA TYR A 140 -2.95 -0.32 3.81
C TYR A 140 -2.00 0.85 3.96
N VAL A 141 -0.98 0.92 3.11
CA VAL A 141 0.07 1.95 3.18
C VAL A 141 0.45 2.44 1.80
N ASP A 142 1.00 3.65 1.71
CA ASP A 142 1.68 4.17 0.52
C ASP A 142 3.13 4.50 0.88
N VAL A 143 4.05 4.12 0.00
CA VAL A 143 5.44 4.56 0.04
C VAL A 143 5.70 5.35 -1.24
N TYR A 144 5.61 6.67 -1.12
CA TYR A 144 5.79 7.59 -2.23
C TYR A 144 7.25 8.06 -2.32
N VAL A 145 7.84 7.87 -3.50
CA VAL A 145 9.18 8.31 -3.87
C VAL A 145 9.09 9.08 -5.19
N PRO A 146 9.32 10.41 -5.21
CA PRO A 146 9.14 11.22 -6.40
C PRO A 146 10.20 10.97 -7.48
N ASP A 147 11.41 10.57 -7.08
CA ASP A 147 12.45 10.06 -7.98
C ASP A 147 12.85 8.63 -7.57
N PRO A 148 12.11 7.60 -8.02
CA PRO A 148 12.45 6.22 -7.72
C PRO A 148 13.68 5.74 -8.49
N THR A 149 14.10 6.47 -9.53
CA THR A 149 15.30 6.10 -10.30
C THR A 149 16.59 6.31 -9.53
N ALA A 150 16.54 7.12 -8.46
CA ALA A 150 17.60 7.31 -7.49
C ALA A 150 17.88 6.07 -6.62
N LEU A 151 16.97 5.09 -6.58
CA LEU A 151 17.08 3.88 -5.76
C LEU A 151 17.69 2.71 -6.53
N GLU A 152 18.46 1.87 -5.84
CA GLU A 152 18.83 0.51 -6.27
C GLU A 152 17.75 -0.49 -5.85
N ASN A 153 17.28 -0.38 -4.61
CA ASN A 153 16.21 -1.17 -4.04
C ASN A 153 15.59 -0.47 -2.83
N ILE A 154 14.43 -0.96 -2.42
CA ILE A 154 13.74 -0.53 -1.21
C ILE A 154 12.97 -1.71 -0.62
N THR A 155 13.01 -1.89 0.69
CA THR A 155 12.26 -2.91 1.42
C THR A 155 11.27 -2.25 2.36
N ILE A 156 9.99 -2.49 2.11
CA ILE A 156 8.87 -1.99 2.89
C ILE A 156 8.53 -3.04 3.94
N MET A 157 8.44 -2.66 5.21
CA MET A 157 8.07 -3.54 6.33
C MET A 157 6.85 -2.97 7.03
N VAL A 158 5.72 -3.67 6.96
CA VAL A 158 4.45 -3.26 7.58
C VAL A 158 4.19 -4.15 8.79
N TYR A 159 4.12 -3.54 9.96
CA TYR A 159 3.99 -4.23 11.25
C TYR A 159 2.53 -4.49 11.59
N TYR A 160 2.29 -5.56 12.32
CA TYR A 160 0.99 -5.99 12.81
C TYR A 160 1.08 -6.52 14.24
N GLU A 161 -0.07 -6.71 14.86
CA GLU A 161 -0.20 -7.41 16.14
C GLU A 161 -0.77 -8.81 15.92
N ASP A 162 -0.22 -9.83 16.60
CA ASP A 162 -0.64 -11.22 16.40
C ASP A 162 -2.13 -11.43 16.70
N ALA A 163 -2.65 -10.69 17.69
CA ALA A 163 -4.05 -10.72 18.06
C ALA A 163 -4.96 -10.31 16.89
N ASP A 164 -4.61 -9.22 16.19
CA ASP A 164 -5.39 -8.70 15.06
C ASP A 164 -5.43 -9.70 13.91
N ILE A 165 -4.29 -10.35 13.62
CA ILE A 165 -4.22 -11.39 12.58
C ILE A 165 -5.06 -12.61 12.96
N SER A 166 -4.99 -13.04 14.23
CA SER A 166 -5.75 -14.19 14.73
C SER A 166 -7.27 -13.93 14.75
N ASP A 167 -7.69 -12.72 15.11
CA ASP A 167 -9.10 -12.32 15.17
C ASP A 167 -9.73 -12.25 13.77
N LEU A 168 -8.91 -12.00 12.74
CA LEU A 168 -9.31 -12.07 11.34
C LEU A 168 -9.30 -13.49 10.77
N GLY A 169 -8.85 -14.49 11.54
CA GLY A 169 -8.74 -15.88 11.10
C GLY A 169 -7.69 -16.09 10.00
N LEU A 170 -6.72 -15.18 9.90
CA LEU A 170 -5.67 -15.26 8.88
C LEU A 170 -4.54 -16.18 9.34
N VAL A 171 -3.99 -16.95 8.41
CA VAL A 171 -2.80 -17.76 8.66
C VAL A 171 -1.57 -16.85 8.58
N GLU A 172 -0.99 -16.54 9.74
CA GLU A 172 0.12 -15.60 9.88
C GLU A 172 1.31 -15.93 8.96
N SER A 173 1.68 -17.21 8.85
CA SER A 173 2.79 -17.66 8.02
C SER A 173 2.56 -17.49 6.51
N GLU A 174 1.34 -17.17 6.09
CA GLU A 174 0.99 -16.92 4.69
C GLU A 174 0.87 -15.45 4.33
N LEU A 175 0.93 -14.57 5.35
CA LEU A 175 0.83 -13.13 5.16
C LEU A 175 1.91 -12.62 4.19
N ARG A 176 1.51 -11.67 3.34
CA ARG A 176 2.37 -11.01 2.36
C ARG A 176 1.83 -9.63 1.99
N ILE A 177 2.65 -8.87 1.28
CA ILE A 177 2.26 -7.57 0.73
C ILE A 177 1.74 -7.74 -0.70
N TYR A 178 0.64 -7.07 -0.99
CA TYR A 178 -0.01 -6.92 -2.27
C TYR A 178 0.13 -5.47 -2.77
N TYR A 179 0.14 -5.29 -4.08
CA TYR A 179 0.12 -3.99 -4.73
C TYR A 179 -1.08 -3.89 -5.66
N TRP A 180 -1.65 -2.70 -5.80
CA TRP A 180 -2.73 -2.45 -6.75
C TRP A 180 -2.17 -2.26 -8.17
N ASP A 181 -2.49 -3.16 -9.09
CA ASP A 181 -2.12 -3.05 -10.50
C ASP A 181 -3.24 -2.36 -11.29
N ASN A 182 -2.99 -1.12 -11.73
CA ASN A 182 -3.96 -0.33 -12.48
C ASN A 182 -4.26 -0.87 -13.90
N LEU A 183 -3.41 -1.73 -14.47
CA LEU A 183 -3.66 -2.37 -15.75
C LEU A 183 -4.53 -3.62 -15.59
N ALA A 184 -4.23 -4.44 -14.58
CA ALA A 184 -5.03 -5.61 -14.25
C ALA A 184 -6.33 -5.25 -13.52
N LEU A 185 -6.41 -4.04 -12.95
CA LEU A 185 -7.48 -3.61 -12.04
C LEU A 185 -7.67 -4.61 -10.90
N ALA A 186 -6.54 -5.08 -10.35
CA ALA A 186 -6.51 -6.12 -9.33
C ALA A 186 -5.37 -5.90 -8.34
N TRP A 187 -5.58 -6.38 -7.12
CA TRP A 187 -4.51 -6.52 -6.14
C TRP A 187 -3.69 -7.77 -6.46
N LEU A 188 -2.40 -7.58 -6.75
CA LEU A 188 -1.46 -8.66 -7.07
C LEU A 188 -0.40 -8.77 -5.98
N PRO A 189 0.09 -9.98 -5.66
CA PRO A 189 1.13 -10.14 -4.65
C PRO A 189 2.45 -9.53 -5.12
N CYS A 190 3.21 -8.95 -4.18
CA CYS A 190 4.59 -8.56 -4.46
C CYS A 190 5.45 -9.81 -4.69
N SER A 191 6.21 -9.84 -5.77
CA SER A 191 6.97 -11.01 -6.21
C SER A 191 8.12 -11.38 -5.26
N ASP A 192 8.66 -10.39 -4.55
CA ASP A 192 9.67 -10.57 -3.52
C ASP A 192 9.10 -10.05 -2.20
N SER A 193 8.43 -10.94 -1.47
CA SER A 193 7.72 -10.61 -0.23
C SER A 193 7.69 -11.80 0.72
N GLY A 194 7.35 -11.51 1.98
CA GLY A 194 7.14 -12.54 2.98
C GLY A 194 6.70 -11.97 4.31
N VAL A 195 6.80 -12.80 5.34
CA VAL A 195 6.44 -12.47 6.71
C VAL A 195 7.55 -12.85 7.67
N ASN A 196 7.76 -12.03 8.68
CA ASN A 196 8.56 -12.34 9.84
C ASN A 196 7.64 -12.47 11.05
N THR A 197 7.29 -13.71 11.39
CA THR A 197 6.38 -14.06 12.49
C THR A 197 7.02 -13.97 13.88
N VAL A 198 8.28 -13.53 13.96
CA VAL A 198 8.98 -13.32 15.25
C VAL A 198 8.94 -11.84 15.62
N ASN A 199 9.02 -10.98 14.61
CA ASN A 199 9.04 -9.52 14.76
C ASN A 199 7.74 -8.87 14.27
N ASN A 200 6.74 -9.67 13.90
CA ASN A 200 5.38 -9.31 13.52
C ASN A 200 5.32 -8.23 12.43
N TYR A 201 5.95 -8.51 11.30
CA TYR A 201 5.82 -7.68 10.11
C TYR A 201 5.78 -8.51 8.83
N ILE A 202 5.02 -8.02 7.85
CA ILE A 202 5.13 -8.42 6.46
C ILE A 202 6.11 -7.49 5.75
N TRP A 203 6.79 -8.00 4.73
CA TRP A 203 7.74 -7.21 3.97
C TRP A 203 7.62 -7.46 2.47
N ALA A 204 8.05 -6.48 1.69
CA ALA A 204 8.29 -6.61 0.26
C ALA A 204 9.49 -5.77 -0.16
N THR A 205 10.34 -6.36 -1.01
CA THR A 205 11.48 -5.69 -1.61
C THR A 205 11.16 -5.36 -3.06
N LEU A 206 11.39 -4.09 -3.43
CA LEU A 206 11.25 -3.61 -4.79
C LEU A 206 12.62 -3.32 -5.38
N THR A 207 12.84 -3.80 -6.60
CA THR A 207 13.98 -3.51 -7.47
C THR A 207 13.47 -3.14 -8.86
N GLU A 208 14.36 -3.02 -9.85
CA GLU A 208 13.95 -2.83 -11.25
C GLU A 208 13.27 -4.10 -11.83
N ASP A 209 13.55 -5.28 -11.27
CA ASP A 209 13.12 -6.58 -11.81
C ASP A 209 11.95 -7.23 -11.03
N THR A 210 11.57 -6.69 -9.88
CA THR A 210 10.44 -7.18 -9.09
C THR A 210 9.10 -6.75 -9.69
N LYS A 211 8.03 -7.39 -9.22
CA LYS A 211 6.66 -6.94 -9.41
C LYS A 211 6.08 -6.58 -8.04
N PRO A 212 5.73 -5.31 -7.79
CA PRO A 212 5.91 -4.18 -8.69
C PRO A 212 7.39 -3.74 -8.78
N PRO A 213 7.79 -2.98 -9.83
CA PRO A 213 9.13 -2.39 -9.90
C PRO A 213 9.20 -1.05 -9.15
N LEU A 214 10.40 -0.49 -8.97
CA LEU A 214 10.61 0.80 -8.30
C LEU A 214 9.75 1.97 -8.83
N SER A 215 9.39 1.99 -10.12
CA SER A 215 8.52 3.04 -10.69
C SER A 215 7.10 3.06 -10.12
N TYR A 216 6.69 2.00 -9.42
CA TYR A 216 5.42 1.91 -8.72
C TYR A 216 5.32 2.87 -7.52
N LEU A 217 6.46 3.28 -6.96
CA LEU A 217 6.55 4.19 -5.82
C LEU A 217 6.12 5.63 -6.16
N LEU A 218 5.63 5.89 -7.37
CA LEU A 218 5.06 7.19 -7.76
C LEU A 218 3.62 7.41 -7.26
N GLY A 219 3.13 6.58 -6.34
CA GLY A 219 1.78 6.68 -5.76
C GLY A 219 0.96 5.39 -5.76
N GLY A 220 1.62 4.24 -5.89
CA GLY A 220 0.96 2.94 -5.86
C GLY A 220 0.74 2.46 -4.42
N PRO A 221 -0.50 2.20 -3.99
CA PRO A 221 -0.75 1.73 -2.63
C PRO A 221 -0.44 0.24 -2.46
N PHE A 222 -0.03 -0.12 -1.26
CA PHE A 222 0.20 -1.48 -0.81
C PHE A 222 -0.88 -1.93 0.18
N GLY A 223 -1.18 -3.23 0.16
CA GLY A 223 -2.11 -3.89 1.07
C GLY A 223 -1.48 -5.13 1.71
N GLY A 224 -1.78 -5.42 2.96
CA GLY A 224 -1.32 -6.62 3.67
C GLY A 224 -2.44 -7.63 3.88
N GLY A 225 -2.14 -8.93 3.73
CA GLY A 225 -3.09 -10.00 3.99
C GLY A 225 -2.54 -11.37 3.61
N SER A 226 -3.42 -12.37 3.60
CA SER A 226 -3.10 -13.73 3.16
C SER A 226 -3.84 -14.07 1.86
N PRO A 227 -3.37 -15.05 1.07
CA PRO A 227 -4.12 -15.54 -0.08
C PRO A 227 -5.56 -15.94 0.29
N GLY A 228 -6.48 -15.80 -0.66
CA GLY A 228 -7.88 -16.16 -0.49
C GLY A 228 -8.19 -17.49 -1.18
N ILE A 229 -9.03 -18.33 -0.55
CA ILE A 229 -9.59 -19.53 -1.18
C ILE A 229 -11.12 -19.47 -1.05
N THR A 230 -11.82 -19.80 -2.13
CA THR A 230 -13.28 -19.81 -2.20
C THR A 230 -13.80 -21.10 -2.84
N LEU A 231 -15.00 -21.53 -2.43
CA LEU A 231 -15.70 -22.66 -3.00
C LEU A 231 -16.92 -22.19 -3.79
N SER A 232 -17.19 -22.82 -4.93
CA SER A 232 -18.42 -22.59 -5.69
C SER A 232 -18.90 -23.87 -6.40
N PRO A 233 -20.08 -24.40 -6.05
CA PRO A 233 -20.90 -24.05 -4.88
C PRO A 233 -20.21 -24.46 -3.57
N ASP A 234 -20.49 -23.76 -2.46
CA ASP A 234 -19.96 -24.06 -1.12
C ASP A 234 -20.67 -25.25 -0.42
N GLU A 235 -21.70 -25.82 -1.06
CA GLU A 235 -22.39 -27.03 -0.64
C GLU A 235 -22.53 -28.04 -1.80
N GLY A 236 -22.32 -29.34 -1.55
CA GLY A 236 -22.57 -30.42 -2.53
C GLY A 236 -21.55 -31.56 -2.56
N PHE A 237 -21.69 -32.47 -3.54
CA PHE A 237 -20.79 -33.63 -3.72
C PHE A 237 -19.48 -33.31 -4.46
N ALA A 238 -19.47 -32.24 -5.26
CA ALA A 238 -18.29 -31.73 -5.95
C ALA A 238 -18.38 -30.20 -5.98
N THR A 239 -17.25 -29.53 -5.76
CA THR A 239 -17.16 -28.07 -5.76
C THR A 239 -15.93 -27.62 -6.54
N THR A 240 -16.04 -26.43 -7.14
CA THR A 240 -14.89 -25.73 -7.73
C THR A 240 -14.23 -24.93 -6.61
N ILE A 241 -12.96 -25.20 -6.37
CA ILE A 241 -12.09 -24.37 -5.55
C ILE A 241 -11.44 -23.34 -6.47
N SER A 242 -11.53 -22.08 -6.08
CA SER A 242 -10.75 -21.00 -6.69
C SER A 242 -9.90 -20.33 -5.62
N GLY A 243 -8.64 -20.05 -5.94
CA GLY A 243 -7.76 -19.28 -5.07
C GLY A 243 -7.27 -18.00 -5.73
N THR A 244 -6.99 -16.98 -4.92
CA THR A 244 -6.58 -15.63 -5.33
C THR A 244 -5.42 -15.15 -4.46
N GLY A 245 -4.57 -14.28 -5.04
CA GLY A 245 -3.46 -13.66 -4.30
C GLY A 245 -2.25 -14.58 -4.07
N PHE A 246 -2.08 -15.61 -4.91
CA PHE A 246 -0.92 -16.50 -4.90
C PHE A 246 0.15 -16.01 -5.87
N ASN A 247 1.42 -16.31 -5.61
CA ASN A 247 2.48 -16.05 -6.60
C ASN A 247 2.44 -17.12 -7.70
N PRO A 248 2.76 -16.79 -8.98
CA PRO A 248 2.84 -17.78 -10.05
C PRO A 248 3.79 -18.96 -9.78
N SER A 249 4.76 -18.78 -8.88
CA SER A 249 5.70 -19.82 -8.43
C SER A 249 5.19 -20.68 -7.27
N ASP A 250 4.03 -20.38 -6.69
CA ASP A 250 3.50 -21.09 -5.53
C ASP A 250 3.08 -22.51 -5.91
N ASN A 251 3.50 -23.50 -5.11
CA ASN A 251 3.06 -24.88 -5.27
C ASN A 251 1.76 -25.09 -4.49
N ILE A 252 0.64 -25.25 -5.21
CA ILE A 252 -0.69 -25.38 -4.59
C ILE A 252 -0.95 -26.83 -4.16
N THR A 253 -1.21 -27.05 -2.88
CA THR A 253 -1.69 -28.32 -2.32
C THR A 253 -2.94 -28.06 -1.50
N ILE A 254 -4.08 -28.55 -1.95
CA ILE A 254 -5.36 -28.41 -1.24
C ILE A 254 -5.48 -29.48 -0.16
N LYS A 255 -5.84 -29.08 1.05
CA LYS A 255 -6.16 -29.98 2.16
C LYS A 255 -7.62 -29.84 2.59
N TRP A 256 -8.21 -30.96 3.00
CA TRP A 256 -9.50 -31.05 3.67
C TRP A 256 -9.26 -31.62 5.06
N GLU A 257 -9.61 -30.88 6.12
CA GLU A 257 -9.30 -31.29 7.51
C GLU A 257 -7.82 -31.69 7.68
N ASN A 258 -6.91 -30.84 7.19
CA ASN A 258 -5.46 -31.08 7.18
C ASN A 258 -4.98 -32.27 6.31
N THR A 259 -5.85 -32.95 5.59
CA THR A 259 -5.51 -34.09 4.72
C THR A 259 -5.49 -33.67 3.25
N ALA A 260 -4.38 -33.87 2.55
CA ALA A 260 -4.27 -33.51 1.13
C ALA A 260 -5.31 -34.25 0.28
N VAL A 261 -6.02 -33.51 -0.58
CA VAL A 261 -7.03 -34.05 -1.51
C VAL A 261 -6.56 -33.98 -2.96
N THR A 262 -7.00 -34.94 -3.78
CA THR A 262 -6.69 -34.91 -5.21
C THR A 262 -7.56 -33.89 -5.93
N THR A 263 -6.94 -33.04 -6.72
CA THR A 263 -7.60 -32.02 -7.55
C THR A 263 -7.78 -32.49 -8.99
N VAL A 264 -8.71 -31.85 -9.70
CA VAL A 264 -8.82 -31.89 -11.16
C VAL A 264 -8.70 -30.46 -11.69
N PRO A 265 -7.65 -30.11 -12.45
CA PRO A 265 -6.52 -30.95 -12.88
C PRO A 265 -5.62 -31.39 -11.71
N LYS A 266 -4.87 -32.49 -11.90
CA LYS A 266 -3.97 -33.05 -10.88
C LYS A 266 -2.85 -32.08 -10.48
N THR A 267 -2.41 -31.26 -11.43
CA THR A 267 -1.48 -30.15 -11.19
C THR A 267 -2.27 -28.86 -11.30
N VAL A 268 -2.36 -28.12 -10.21
CA VAL A 268 -2.94 -26.78 -10.19
C VAL A 268 -1.82 -25.78 -10.48
N THR A 269 -2.06 -24.88 -11.41
CA THR A 269 -1.12 -23.81 -11.76
C THR A 269 -1.77 -22.47 -11.46
N VAL A 270 -1.03 -21.59 -10.81
CA VAL A 270 -1.42 -20.20 -10.57
C VAL A 270 -1.10 -19.40 -11.83
N ASP A 271 -2.04 -18.57 -12.28
CA ASP A 271 -1.83 -17.69 -13.43
C ASP A 271 -1.08 -16.40 -13.06
N ASN A 272 -0.88 -15.51 -14.03
CA ASN A 272 -0.15 -14.26 -13.81
C ASN A 272 -0.93 -13.23 -12.96
N ALA A 273 -2.23 -13.44 -12.76
CA ALA A 273 -3.06 -12.63 -11.87
C ALA A 273 -3.08 -13.18 -10.43
N GLY A 274 -2.37 -14.28 -10.18
CA GLY A 274 -2.34 -14.93 -8.88
C GLY A 274 -3.60 -15.75 -8.60
N GLU A 275 -4.32 -16.14 -9.66
CA GLU A 275 -5.56 -16.91 -9.58
C GLU A 275 -5.35 -18.37 -9.98
N PHE A 276 -6.13 -19.28 -9.38
CA PHE A 276 -6.25 -20.66 -9.85
C PHE A 276 -7.68 -21.16 -9.71
N ALA A 277 -8.03 -22.19 -10.49
CA ALA A 277 -9.27 -22.95 -10.31
C ALA A 277 -9.01 -24.46 -10.43
N ALA A 278 -9.63 -25.24 -9.55
CA ALA A 278 -9.57 -26.70 -9.56
C ALA A 278 -10.86 -27.30 -8.99
N VAL A 279 -11.16 -28.55 -9.34
CA VAL A 279 -12.31 -29.27 -8.77
C VAL A 279 -11.82 -30.28 -7.74
N ILE A 280 -12.53 -30.38 -6.61
CA ILE A 280 -12.37 -31.45 -5.63
C ILE A 280 -13.68 -32.21 -5.45
N THR A 281 -13.56 -33.46 -4.97
CA THR A 281 -14.69 -34.24 -4.45
C THR A 281 -14.55 -34.31 -2.94
N ALA A 282 -15.64 -34.04 -2.21
CA ALA A 282 -15.63 -34.10 -0.75
C ALA A 282 -15.18 -35.52 -0.30
N PRO A 283 -14.16 -35.65 0.57
CA PRO A 283 -13.65 -36.96 1.00
C PRO A 283 -14.63 -37.75 1.89
N THR A 284 -15.65 -37.07 2.41
CA THR A 284 -16.62 -37.60 3.37
C THR A 284 -18.05 -37.39 2.87
N THR A 285 -18.93 -38.31 3.23
CA THR A 285 -20.38 -38.22 2.97
C THR A 285 -21.16 -37.72 4.18
N VAL A 286 -20.48 -37.36 5.27
CA VAL A 286 -21.09 -36.84 6.49
C VAL A 286 -21.26 -35.32 6.38
N HIS A 287 -22.48 -34.84 6.59
CA HIS A 287 -22.76 -33.40 6.64
C HIS A 287 -22.07 -32.75 7.85
N GLY A 288 -21.42 -31.62 7.62
CA GLY A 288 -20.70 -30.87 8.64
C GLY A 288 -19.98 -29.66 8.04
N THR A 289 -19.39 -28.84 8.90
CA THR A 289 -18.46 -27.77 8.52
C THR A 289 -17.05 -28.34 8.49
N TYR A 290 -16.30 -28.03 7.44
CA TYR A 290 -14.94 -28.54 7.25
C TYR A 290 -14.00 -27.40 6.84
N GLU A 291 -12.76 -27.46 7.32
CA GLU A 291 -11.72 -26.49 6.96
C GLU A 291 -11.00 -26.90 5.66
N ILE A 292 -10.80 -25.92 4.78
CA ILE A 292 -10.01 -26.04 3.55
C ILE A 292 -8.90 -24.98 3.57
N SER A 293 -7.67 -25.45 3.32
CA SER A 293 -6.44 -24.66 3.24
C SER A 293 -5.59 -25.15 2.09
#